data_AF-A0A3B9M0T0-F1
#
_entry.id   AF-A0A3B9M0T0-F1
#
_cell.length_a   1.000
_cell.length_b   1.000
_cell.length_c   1.000
_cell.angle_alpha   90.00
_cell.angle_beta   90.00
_cell.angle_gamma   90.00
#
_symmetry.space_group_name_H-M   'P 1'
#
loop_
_entity.id
_entity.type
_entity.pdbx_description
1 polymer ?
#
loop_
_entity_poly.entity_id
_entity_poly.type
_entity_poly.pdbx_seq_one_letter_code
_entity_poly.pdbx_strand_id
1 'polypeptide(L)' 'LVLRAEGEPPKFSFEPRPHWEIGEGLDILDFARGVKLAGARFTVLKGWGAKLERALVNFMLDLHTREHGYTEVFPP' A
#
# COMPACT_ATOMS: atom_id res chain seq x y z
N LEU A 1 24.26 -7.68 -10.31
CA LEU A 1 24.99 -7.72 -9.03
C LEU A 1 24.12 -7.04 -7.97
N VAL A 2 23.93 -7.65 -6.80
CA VAL A 2 23.24 -6.99 -5.67
C VAL A 2 24.29 -6.17 -4.89
N LEU A 3 24.03 -4.86 -4.69
CA LEU A 3 24.98 -3.95 -4.04
C LEU A 3 24.82 -3.88 -2.52
N ARG A 4 23.58 -3.98 -2.03
CA ARG A 4 23.24 -3.94 -0.59
C ARG A 4 21.86 -4.55 -0.38
N ALA A 5 21.66 -5.18 0.78
CA ALA A 5 20.37 -5.63 1.30
C ALA A 5 20.24 -5.18 2.75
N GLU A 6 19.03 -4.83 3.18
CA GLU A 6 18.74 -4.39 4.54
C GLU A 6 17.62 -5.23 5.14
N GLY A 7 17.80 -5.68 6.38
CA GLY A 7 16.89 -6.59 7.05
C GLY A 7 16.95 -8.04 6.54
N GLU A 8 16.14 -8.90 7.15
CA GLU A 8 16.01 -10.31 6.78
C GLU A 8 14.56 -10.61 6.33
N PRO A 9 14.35 -11.40 5.27
CA PRO A 9 13.01 -11.85 4.91
C PRO A 9 12.35 -12.61 6.07
N PRO A 10 11.08 -12.31 6.41
CA PRO A 10 10.40 -12.98 7.51
C PRO A 10 10.23 -14.47 7.23
N LYS A 11 10.42 -15.29 8.27
CA LYS A 11 10.10 -16.73 8.24
C LYS A 11 8.71 -16.92 8.81
N PHE A 12 7.79 -17.46 8.00
CA PHE A 12 6.43 -17.77 8.43
C PHE A 12 6.34 -19.23 8.85
N SER A 13 5.59 -19.51 9.92
CA SER A 13 5.23 -20.88 10.34
C SER A 13 3.99 -21.41 9.62
N PHE A 14 3.50 -20.66 8.62
CA PHE A 14 2.31 -20.92 7.82
C PHE A 14 2.59 -20.57 6.36
N GLU A 15 1.73 -21.06 5.45
CA GLU A 15 1.81 -20.70 4.02
C GLU A 15 1.40 -19.23 3.84
N PRO A 16 2.31 -18.33 3.42
CA PRO A 16 2.00 -16.92 3.28
C PRO A 16 0.98 -16.70 2.17
N ARG A 17 -0.03 -15.89 2.46
CA ARG A 17 -1.06 -15.52 1.49
C ARG A 17 -0.66 -14.27 0.71
N PRO A 18 -1.04 -14.17 -0.57
CA PRO A 18 -0.83 -12.96 -1.33
C PRO A 18 -1.74 -11.82 -0.83
N HIS A 19 -1.34 -10.57 -1.11
CA HIS A 19 -2.03 -9.39 -0.59
C HIS A 19 -3.49 -9.28 -1.04
N TRP A 20 -3.85 -9.75 -2.25
CA TRP A 20 -5.21 -9.69 -2.76
C TRP A 20 -6.15 -10.60 -1.96
N GLU A 21 -5.72 -11.81 -1.62
CA GLU A 21 -6.50 -12.74 -0.81
C GLU A 21 -6.66 -12.23 0.62
N ILE A 22 -5.60 -11.68 1.22
CA ILE A 22 -5.66 -11.06 2.55
C ILE A 22 -6.64 -9.88 2.53
N GLY A 23 -6.52 -9.01 1.54
CA GLY A 23 -7.32 -7.80 1.45
C GLY A 23 -8.81 -8.05 1.18
N GLU A 24 -9.14 -9.02 0.31
CA GLU A 24 -10.52 -9.47 0.10
C GLU A 24 -11.07 -10.16 1.36
N GLY A 25 -10.28 -11.03 1.99
CA GLY A 25 -10.69 -11.73 3.21
C GLY A 25 -10.94 -10.81 4.42
N LEU A 26 -10.36 -9.61 4.41
CA LEU A 26 -10.58 -8.57 5.43
C LEU A 26 -11.63 -7.52 5.02
N ASP A 27 -12.24 -7.65 3.83
CA ASP A 27 -13.15 -6.68 3.22
C ASP A 27 -12.57 -5.25 3.08
N ILE A 28 -11.25 -5.16 2.86
CA ILE A 28 -10.55 -3.88 2.69
C ILE A 28 -10.10 -3.61 1.25
N LEU A 29 -10.02 -4.65 0.40
CA LEU A 29 -9.80 -4.57 -1.05
C LEU A 29 -11.03 -5.09 -1.79
N ASP A 30 -11.61 -4.28 -2.68
CA ASP A 30 -12.76 -4.65 -3.51
C ASP A 30 -12.44 -4.44 -5.00
N PHE A 31 -11.93 -5.52 -5.62
CA PHE A 31 -11.56 -5.53 -7.03
C PHE A 31 -12.79 -5.52 -7.95
N ALA A 32 -13.85 -6.25 -7.61
CA ALA A 32 -15.07 -6.28 -8.40
C ALA A 32 -15.71 -4.90 -8.53
N ARG A 33 -15.74 -4.12 -7.43
CA ARG A 33 -16.17 -2.72 -7.45
C ARG A 33 -15.25 -1.85 -8.28
N GLY A 34 -13.93 -2.01 -8.14
CA GLY A 34 -12.95 -1.29 -8.95
C GLY A 34 -13.17 -1.50 -10.45
N VAL A 35 -13.34 -2.75 -10.87
CA VAL A 35 -13.65 -3.12 -12.27
C VAL A 35 -14.96 -2.51 -12.74
N LYS A 36 -16.02 -2.56 -11.92
CA LYS A 36 -17.31 -1.97 -12.27
C LYS A 36 -17.22 -0.46 -12.50
N LEU A 37 -16.37 0.24 -11.74
CA LEU A 37 -16.25 1.70 -11.80
C LEU A 37 -15.32 2.18 -12.92
N ALA A 38 -14.19 1.49 -13.13
CA ALA A 38 -13.10 2.01 -13.96
C ALA A 38 -12.43 0.95 -14.87
N GLY A 39 -12.91 -0.30 -14.87
CA GLY A 39 -12.38 -1.39 -15.69
C GLY A 39 -11.21 -2.13 -15.04
N ALA A 40 -10.54 -2.97 -15.83
CA ALA A 40 -9.45 -3.82 -15.34
C ALA A 40 -8.33 -3.00 -14.69
N ARG A 41 -7.69 -3.58 -13.66
CA ARG A 41 -6.57 -3.01 -12.89
C ARG A 41 -6.94 -1.85 -11.95
N PHE A 42 -8.23 -1.64 -11.66
CA PHE A 42 -8.69 -0.76 -10.60
C PHE A 42 -9.21 -1.56 -9.40
N THR A 43 -9.02 -0.99 -8.20
CA THR A 43 -9.44 -1.57 -6.92
C THR A 43 -10.04 -0.47 -6.05
N VAL A 44 -11.10 -0.79 -5.30
CA VAL A 44 -11.60 0.10 -4.25
C VAL A 44 -11.04 -0.32 -2.91
N LEU A 45 -10.40 0.62 -2.20
CA LEU A 45 -10.02 0.43 -0.80
C LEU A 45 -11.19 0.81 0.12
N LYS A 46 -11.42 0.03 1.19
CA LYS A 46 -12.49 0.26 2.16
C LYS A 46 -11.97 0.21 3.59
N GLY A 47 -12.66 0.90 4.50
CA GLY A 47 -12.41 0.85 5.94
C GLY A 47 -10.92 1.03 6.30
N TRP A 48 -10.36 0.02 6.95
CA TRP A 48 -8.96 0.02 7.38
C TRP A 48 -7.95 0.00 6.22
N GLY A 49 -8.28 -0.57 5.05
CA GLY A 49 -7.38 -0.53 3.89
C GLY A 49 -7.19 0.89 3.37
N ALA A 50 -8.29 1.63 3.19
CA ALA A 50 -8.25 3.04 2.78
C ALA A 50 -7.55 3.91 3.82
N LYS A 51 -7.76 3.63 5.11
CA LYS A 51 -7.10 4.37 6.19
C LYS A 51 -5.60 4.10 6.25
N LEU A 52 -5.16 2.86 6.04
CA LEU A 52 -3.75 2.47 6.05
C LEU A 52 -3.00 3.07 4.86
N GLU A 53 -3.59 3.04 3.66
CA GLU A 53 -3.00 3.63 2.46
C GLU A 53 -2.74 5.13 2.68
N ARG A 54 -3.74 5.90 3.11
CA ARG A 54 -3.57 7.31 3.45
C ARG A 54 -2.54 7.53 4.57
N ALA A 55 -2.47 6.65 5.57
CA ALA A 55 -1.49 6.78 6.65
C ALA A 55 -0.05 6.60 6.15
N LEU A 56 0.19 5.65 5.23
CA LEU A 56 1.49 5.45 4.60
C LEU A 56 1.89 6.64 3.72
N VAL A 57 0.94 7.17 2.93
CA VAL A 57 1.18 8.39 2.12
C VAL A 57 1.61 9.54 3.02
N ASN A 58 0.86 9.81 4.09
CA ASN A 58 1.18 10.91 5.01
C ASN A 58 2.52 10.70 5.74
N PHE A 59 2.83 9.47 6.17
CA PHE A 59 4.12 9.16 6.78
C PHE A 59 5.29 9.49 5.85
N MET A 60 5.20 9.12 4.57
CA MET A 60 6.26 9.40 3.59
C MET A 60 6.40 10.89 3.30
N LEU A 61 5.28 11.62 3.17
CA LEU A 61 5.29 13.07 2.99
C LEU A 61 5.95 13.78 4.18
N ASP A 62 5.56 13.42 5.41
CA ASP A 62 6.14 14.00 6.63
C ASP A 62 7.64 13.69 6.75
N LEU A 63 8.05 12.44 6.52
CA LEU A 63 9.46 12.04 6.56
C LEU A 63 10.31 12.89 5.60
N HIS A 64 9.85 13.06 4.37
CA HIS A 64 10.63 13.75 3.34
C HIS A 64 10.65 15.26 3.53
N THR A 65 9.53 15.87 3.92
CA THR A 65 9.44 17.32 4.07
C THR A 65 10.10 17.82 5.35
N ARG A 66 10.03 17.04 6.45
CA ARG A 66 10.56 17.46 7.76
C ARG A 66 12.00 17.07 7.97
N GLU A 67 12.40 15.88 7.54
CA GLU A 67 13.73 15.32 7.87
C GLU A 67 14.70 15.37 6.69
N HIS A 68 14.22 15.30 5.45
CA HIS A 68 15.08 15.23 4.27
C HIS A 68 15.11 16.51 3.43
N GLY A 69 14.42 17.57 3.85
CA GLY A 69 14.48 18.90 3.22
C GLY A 69 13.75 19.02 1.88
N TYR A 70 12.82 18.12 1.58
CA TYR A 70 12.03 18.21 0.35
C TYR A 70 10.94 19.29 0.46
N THR A 71 10.66 19.96 -0.66
CA THR A 71 9.49 20.83 -0.80
C THR A 71 8.32 19.99 -1.32
N GLU A 72 7.20 19.98 -0.60
CA GLU A 72 5.98 19.32 -1.05
C GLU A 72 5.34 20.09 -2.20
N VAL A 73 4.90 19.37 -3.23
CA VAL A 73 4.23 19.94 -4.42
C VAL A 73 2.98 19.12 -4.71
N PHE A 74 1.86 19.81 -4.93
CA PHE A 74 0.61 19.20 -5.38
C PHE A 74 0.38 19.53 -6.86
N PRO A 75 0.73 18.62 -7.80
CA PRO A 75 0.62 18.88 -9.23
C PRO A 75 -0.83 18.79 -9.75
N PRO A 76 -1.12 19.35 -10.94
CA PRO A 76 -2.43 19.21 -11.61
C PRO A 76 -2.79 17.78 -12.01
#